data_AF-A0A5K0XHY9-F1
#
_entry.id   AF-A0A5K0XHY9-F1
#
_cell.length_a   1.000
_cell.length_b   1.000
_cell.length_c   1.000
_cell.angle_alpha   90.00
_cell.angle_beta   90.00
_cell.angle_gamma   90.00
#
_symmetry.space_group_name_H-M   'P 1'
#
loop_
_entity.id
_entity.type
_entity.pdbx_description
1 polymer ?
#
loop_
_entity_poly.entity_id
_entity_poly.type
_entity_poly.pdbx_seq_one_letter_code
_entity_poly.pdbx_strand_id
1 'polypeptide(L)'
;MLDVPMMPEKDKLHWFIIGLQSWVQADVEISNPETLEQAYVAAERLADTQRRSYIDTFKSTKESDHGGKKEERRDNRNESLS
;
A
#
# COMPACT_ATOMS: atom_id res chain seq x y z
N MET A 1 -10.32 46.54 -3.70
CA MET A 1 -10.16 45.08 -3.76
C MET A 1 -9.28 44.73 -2.57
N LEU A 2 -9.79 44.02 -1.57
CA LEU A 2 -8.97 43.57 -0.44
C LEU A 2 -8.03 42.50 -0.98
N ASP A 3 -6.74 42.82 -1.04
CA ASP A 3 -5.73 41.85 -1.44
C ASP A 3 -5.54 40.89 -0.27
N VAL A 4 -6.16 39.72 -0.35
CA VAL A 4 -5.98 38.67 0.66
C VAL A 4 -4.64 38.01 0.34
N PRO A 5 -3.62 38.13 1.20
CA PRO A 5 -2.34 37.49 0.95
C PRO A 5 -2.58 35.98 0.85
N MET A 6 -2.14 35.39 -0.26
CA MET A 6 -2.09 33.93 -0.40
C MET A 6 -1.26 33.35 0.75
N MET A 7 -1.76 32.27 1.36
CA MET A 7 -1.08 31.58 2.45
C MET A 7 0.35 31.17 2.02
N PRO A 8 1.38 31.40 2.84
CA PRO A 8 2.74 30.93 2.57
C PRO A 8 2.79 29.42 2.36
N GLU A 9 3.67 28.95 1.46
CA GLU A 9 3.77 27.51 1.13
C GLU A 9 4.05 26.63 2.34
N LYS A 10 4.92 27.10 3.25
CA LYS A 10 5.20 26.45 4.54
C LYS A 10 3.95 26.24 5.40
N ASP A 11 3.03 27.20 5.39
CA ASP A 11 1.82 27.14 6.19
C ASP A 11 0.82 26.19 5.53
N LYS A 12 0.73 26.19 4.19
CA LYS A 12 -0.05 25.20 3.45
C LYS A 12 0.42 23.78 3.73
N LEU A 13 1.73 23.56 3.72
CA LEU A 13 2.35 22.27 4.03
C LEU A 13 2.01 21.81 5.44
N HIS A 14 2.21 22.68 6.43
CA HIS A 14 1.90 22.39 7.81
C HIS A 14 0.42 22.02 8.01
N TRP A 15 -0.50 22.82 7.44
CA TRP A 15 -1.93 22.53 7.49
C TRP A 15 -2.32 21.24 6.78
N PHE A 16 -1.69 20.95 5.63
CA PHE A 16 -1.92 19.72 4.89
C PHE A 16 -1.47 18.50 5.71
N ILE A 17 -0.25 18.51 6.24
CA ILE A 17 0.35 17.39 6.98
C ILE A 17 -0.44 17.08 8.26
N ILE A 18 -0.86 18.10 9.02
CA ILE A 18 -1.69 17.93 10.23
C ILE A 18 -3.07 17.32 9.91
N GLY A 19 -3.59 17.55 8.70
CA GLY A 19 -4.85 16.98 8.25
C GLY A 19 -4.78 15.50 7.86
N LEU A 20 -3.58 14.91 7.80
CA LEU A 20 -3.39 13.52 7.39
C LEU A 20 -3.68 12.54 8.54
N GLN A 21 -3.99 11.30 8.17
CA GLN A 21 -3.99 10.19 9.13
C GLN A 21 -2.59 10.02 9.73
N SER A 22 -2.49 9.69 11.02
CA SER A 22 -1.21 9.69 11.76
C SER A 22 -0.11 8.83 11.13
N TRP A 23 -0.48 7.70 10.53
CA TRP A 23 0.47 6.83 9.82
C TRP A 23 0.96 7.45 8.50
N VAL A 24 0.10 8.18 7.78
CA VAL A 24 0.49 8.92 6.57
C VAL A 24 1.32 10.15 6.95
N GLN A 25 0.93 10.83 8.03
CA GLN A 25 1.62 12.00 8.54
C GLN A 25 3.09 11.70 8.83
N ALA A 26 3.37 10.64 9.60
CA ALA A 26 4.73 10.26 9.96
C ALA A 26 5.62 9.99 8.74
N ASP A 27 5.10 9.23 7.75
CA ASP A 27 5.83 8.94 6.51
C ASP A 27 6.06 10.21 5.65
N VAL A 28 5.06 11.08 5.55
CA VAL A 28 5.18 12.34 4.80
C VAL A 28 6.17 13.29 5.48
N GLU A 29 6.17 13.40 6.82
CA GLU A 29 7.14 14.19 7.58
C GLU A 29 8.58 13.69 7.34
N ILE A 30 8.80 12.38 7.33
CA ILE A 30 10.11 11.77 7.03
C ILE A 30 10.59 12.11 5.61
N SER A 31 9.66 12.26 4.65
CA SER A 31 10.00 12.64 3.27
C SER A 31 10.47 14.10 3.12
N ASN A 32 10.28 14.93 4.15
CA ASN A 32 10.66 16.34 4.21
C ASN A 32 10.29 17.13 2.93
N PRO A 33 8.98 17.24 2.60
CA PRO A 33 8.53 17.92 1.40
C PRO A 33 8.76 19.43 1.50
N GLU A 34 9.32 20.01 0.45
CA GLU A 34 9.53 21.46 0.32
C GLU A 34 8.32 22.16 -0.32
N THR A 35 7.46 21.40 -0.99
CA THR A 35 6.25 21.92 -1.67
C THR A 35 5.02 21.09 -1.36
N LEU A 36 3.84 21.71 -1.42
CA LEU A 36 2.57 21.02 -1.20
C LEU A 36 2.37 19.85 -2.18
N GLU A 37 2.84 20.00 -3.42
CA GLU A 37 2.79 18.97 -4.44
C GLU A 37 3.60 17.72 -4.04
N GLN A 38 4.81 17.92 -3.50
CA GLN A 38 5.63 16.81 -3.02
C GLN A 38 4.95 16.06 -1.86
N ALA A 39 4.36 16.79 -0.91
CA ALA A 39 3.61 16.19 0.18
C ALA A 39 2.41 15.38 -0.31
N TYR A 40 1.70 15.88 -1.33
CA TYR A 40 0.58 15.19 -1.96
C TYR A 40 1.03 13.89 -2.65
N VAL A 41 2.09 13.95 -3.47
CA VAL A 41 2.65 12.77 -4.16
C VAL A 41 3.14 11.72 -3.16
N ALA A 42 3.77 12.14 -2.06
CA ALA A 42 4.22 11.23 -1.01
C ALA A 42 3.02 10.53 -0.33
N ALA A 43 1.99 11.29 0.05
CA ALA A 43 0.78 10.75 0.67
C ALA A 43 0.04 9.78 -0.26
N GLU A 44 -0.10 10.12 -1.54
CA GLU A 44 -0.77 9.28 -2.55
C GLU A 44 -0.02 7.96 -2.77
N ARG A 45 1.30 8.01 -2.93
CA ARG A 45 2.14 6.81 -3.08
C ARG A 45 2.01 5.86 -1.89
N LEU A 46 1.91 6.42 -0.69
CA LEU A 46 1.76 5.63 0.53
C LEU A 46 0.38 4.95 0.58
N ALA A 47 -0.69 5.69 0.25
CA ALA A 47 -2.03 5.13 0.15
C ALA A 47 -2.14 4.02 -0.91
N ASP A 48 -1.48 4.20 -2.06
CA ASP A 48 -1.45 3.20 -3.12
C ASP A 48 -0.70 1.93 -2.73
N THR A 49 0.40 2.07 -1.99
CA THR A 49 1.15 0.94 -1.44
C THR A 49 0.31 0.13 -0.47
N GLN A 50 -0.37 0.80 0.47
CA GLN A 50 -1.29 0.16 1.41
C GLN A 50 -2.43 -0.57 0.69
N ARG A 51 -3.05 0.08 -0.29
CA ARG A 51 -4.12 -0.51 -1.10
C ARG A 51 -3.66 -1.76 -1.85
N ARG A 52 -2.46 -1.72 -2.45
CA ARG A 52 -1.88 -2.89 -3.13
C ARG A 52 -1.61 -4.03 -2.16
N SER A 53 -0.99 -3.75 -1.01
CA SER A 53 -0.72 -4.75 0.02
C SER A 53 -1.99 -5.42 0.54
N TYR A 54 -3.06 -4.64 0.76
CA TYR A 54 -4.35 -5.17 1.17
C TYR A 54 -4.96 -6.13 0.11
N ILE A 55 -4.96 -5.72 -1.16
CA ILE A 55 -5.49 -6.54 -2.25
C ILE A 55 -4.70 -7.84 -2.40
N ASP A 56 -3.37 -7.77 -2.34
CA ASP A 56 -2.49 -8.93 -2.49
C ASP A 56 -2.71 -9.96 -1.37
N THR A 57 -2.72 -9.49 -0.11
CA THR A 57 -2.98 -10.34 1.07
C THR A 57 -4.37 -10.96 1.03
N PHE A 58 -5.38 -10.17 0.63
CA PHE A 58 -6.76 -10.65 0.53
C PHE A 58 -6.93 -11.70 -0.58
N LYS A 59 -6.27 -11.51 -1.73
CA LYS A 59 -6.28 -12.50 -2.81
C LYS A 59 -5.58 -13.79 -2.41
N SER A 60 -4.41 -13.69 -1.79
CA SER A 60 -3.66 -14.86 -1.31
C SER A 60 -4.46 -15.69 -0.30
N THR A 61 -5.18 -15.03 0.62
CA THR A 61 -6.02 -15.71 1.62
C THR A 61 -7.20 -16.44 0.99
N LYS A 62 -7.78 -15.91 -0.09
CA LYS A 62 -8.86 -16.59 -0.83
C LYS A 62 -8.38 -17.82 -1.61
N GLU A 63 -7.19 -17.76 -2.18
CA GLU A 63 -6.60 -18.89 -2.91
C GLU A 63 -6.13 -20.01 -1.96
N SER A 64 -5.71 -19.68 -0.74
CA SER A 64 -5.28 -20.70 0.24
C SER A 64 -6.44 -21.48 0.87
N ASP A 65 -7.67 -20.93 0.84
CA ASP A 65 -8.86 -21.60 1.39
C ASP A 65 -9.42 -22.70 0.47
N HIS A 66 -8.86 -22.87 -0.73
CA HIS A 66 -9.22 -23.96 -1.64
C HIS A 66 -8.31 -25.18 -1.39
N GLY A 67 -8.61 -25.87 -0.28
CA GLY A 67 -8.75 -27.32 -0.25
C GLY A 67 -7.64 -28.12 -0.90
N GLY A 68 -6.61 -28.43 -0.10
CA GLY A 68 -5.53 -29.33 -0.50
C GLY A 68 -6.01 -30.68 -1.03
N LYS A 69 -5.41 -31.09 -2.15
CA LYS A 69 -4.94 -32.46 -2.33
C LYS A 69 -3.55 -32.40 -2.96
N LYS A 70 -2.54 -32.41 -2.08
CA LYS A 70 -1.25 -33.01 -2.39
C LYS A 70 -1.49 -34.47 -2.78
N GLU A 71 -1.58 -34.74 -4.08
CA GLU A 71 -1.46 -36.10 -4.59
C GLU A 71 0.02 -36.47 -4.55
N GLU A 72 0.50 -36.75 -3.33
CA GLU A 72 1.77 -37.41 -3.09
C GLU A 72 1.44 -38.80 -2.52
N ARG A 73 1.84 -39.86 -3.25
CA ARG A 73 1.95 -41.30 -2.91
C ARG A 73 1.10 -42.18 -3.85
N ARG A 74 1.62 -43.16 -4.61
CA ARG A 74 2.87 -43.93 -4.54
C ARG A 74 3.21 -44.52 -5.90
N ASP A 75 4.50 -44.54 -6.19
CA ASP A 75 5.18 -45.49 -7.05
C ASP A 75 4.86 -46.93 -6.59
N ASN A 76 4.26 -47.75 -7.45
CA ASN A 76 3.96 -49.16 -7.21
C ASN A 76 3.89 -49.92 -8.55
N ARG A 77 5.06 -50.47 -8.88
CA ARG A 77 5.36 -51.60 -9.76
C ARG A 77 4.28 -52.69 -9.80
N ASN A 78 3.70 -52.95 -10.96
CA ASN A 78 3.32 -54.31 -11.35
C ASN A 78 3.88 -54.66 -12.74
N GLU A 79 4.84 -55.57 -12.72
CA GLU A 79 5.23 -56.37 -13.86
C GLU A 79 3.98 -57.06 -14.42
N SER A 80 3.74 -56.95 -15.72
CA SER A 80 2.89 -57.88 -16.45
C SER A 80 3.58 -58.20 -17.75
N LEU A 81 4.41 -59.25 -17.67
CA LEU A 81 4.77 -60.09 -18.80
C LEU A 81 3.48 -60.65 -19.41
N SER A 82 3.25 -60.37 -20.69
CA SER A 82 2.58 -61.27 -21.64
C SER A 82 2.99 -60.89 -23.06
#